data_AF-A0A963LR41-F1
#
_entry.id   AF-A0A963LR41-F1
#
_cell.length_a   1.000
_cell.length_b   1.000
_cell.length_c   1.000
_cell.angle_alpha   90.00
_cell.angle_beta   90.00
_cell.angle_gamma   90.00
#
_symmetry.space_group_name_H-M   'P 1'
#
loop_
_entity.id
_entity.type
_entity.pdbx_description
1 polymer ?
#
loop_
_entity_poly.entity_id
_entity_poly.type
_entity_poly.pdbx_seq_one_letter_code
_entity_poly.pdbx_strand_id
1 'polypeptide(L)'
;EKAALDHWYCIGASTGITATPKRDRLLGHDLTLHRDAGGKVIVTEVAGDGTAFPVRERYDCVWTTLGAPERDVVDIPEGEESDRRKVLCGTVAVNASGLRIIENFLDMAHFPFVHTDILGSEPHTEVLHYTTEIRRDVDEVWATNCQFFQPKAAVSAEGGIMTQYMYRVSTPFVTLL
;
A
#
# COMPACT_ATOMS: atom_id res chain seq x y z
N GLU A 1 0.34 18.44 -10.35
CA GLU A 1 -0.13 19.14 -9.14
C GLU A 1 0.73 18.67 -7.96
N LYS A 2 1.31 19.58 -7.18
CA LYS A 2 2.28 19.24 -6.10
C LYS A 2 1.72 18.22 -5.10
N ALA A 3 0.42 18.31 -4.81
CA ALA A 3 -0.29 17.43 -3.88
C ALA A 3 -0.18 15.92 -4.21
N ALA A 4 0.07 15.54 -5.46
CA ALA A 4 0.36 14.14 -5.81
C ALA A 4 1.86 13.88 -6.03
N LEU A 5 2.60 14.85 -6.58
CA LEU A 5 3.99 14.62 -6.96
C LEU A 5 4.92 14.51 -5.74
N ASP A 6 4.61 15.23 -4.65
CA ASP A 6 5.44 15.35 -3.44
C ASP A 6 5.17 14.20 -2.44
N HIS A 7 4.89 12.99 -2.94
CA HIS A 7 4.71 11.78 -2.15
C HIS A 7 5.63 10.65 -2.60
N TRP A 8 5.89 9.71 -1.69
CA TRP A 8 6.58 8.46 -1.99
C TRP A 8 5.61 7.41 -2.52
N TYR A 9 5.97 6.77 -3.62
CA TYR A 9 5.20 5.73 -4.29
C TYR A 9 6.00 4.43 -4.34
N CYS A 10 5.41 3.35 -3.84
CA CYS A 10 5.97 2.01 -4.03
C CYS A 10 5.85 1.62 -5.51
N ILE A 11 6.98 1.34 -6.16
CA ILE A 11 7.05 0.96 -7.58
C ILE A 11 7.42 -0.53 -7.77
N GLY A 12 7.41 -1.29 -6.69
CA GLY A 12 7.54 -2.75 -6.70
C GLY A 12 8.54 -3.31 -5.69
N ALA A 13 8.68 -4.64 -5.72
CA ALA A 13 9.64 -5.37 -4.90
C ALA A 13 11.09 -5.01 -5.29
N SER A 14 11.96 -4.77 -4.30
CA SER A 14 13.39 -4.52 -4.52
C SER A 14 14.08 -5.67 -5.26
N THR A 15 13.71 -6.91 -4.95
CA THR A 15 14.20 -8.12 -5.61
C THR A 15 13.78 -8.23 -7.08
N GLY A 16 12.73 -7.51 -7.49
CA GLY A 16 12.27 -7.43 -8.88
C GLY A 16 13.07 -6.46 -9.75
N ILE A 17 13.96 -5.66 -9.16
CA ILE A 17 14.80 -4.70 -9.90
C ILE A 17 16.21 -5.25 -10.06
N THR A 18 16.58 -5.50 -11.32
CA THR A 18 17.86 -6.09 -11.71
C THR A 18 18.70 -5.11 -12.52
N ALA A 19 19.90 -5.51 -12.94
CA ALA A 19 20.71 -4.71 -13.87
C ALA A 19 20.05 -4.52 -15.24
N THR A 20 19.14 -5.40 -15.64
CA THR A 20 18.36 -5.25 -16.88
C THR A 20 17.29 -4.18 -16.68
N PRO A 21 17.29 -3.10 -17.49
CA PRO A 21 16.28 -2.05 -17.38
C PRO A 21 14.86 -2.56 -17.60
N LYS A 22 13.98 -2.20 -16.67
CA LYS A 22 12.52 -2.45 -16.70
C LYS A 22 11.79 -1.13 -16.95
N ARG A 23 10.71 -1.17 -17.72
CA ARG A 23 9.77 -0.05 -17.85
C ARG A 23 8.67 -0.13 -16.79
N ASP A 24 8.27 1.01 -16.29
CA ASP A 24 7.09 1.16 -15.42
C ASP A 24 6.43 2.52 -15.67
N ARG A 25 5.28 2.78 -15.04
CA ARG A 25 4.59 4.07 -15.17
C ARG A 25 4.06 4.57 -13.84
N LEU A 26 4.37 5.81 -13.50
CA LEU A 26 3.91 6.47 -12.28
C LEU A 26 3.27 7.80 -12.61
N LEU A 27 2.00 7.99 -12.21
CA LEU A 27 1.25 9.24 -12.40
C LEU A 27 1.33 9.81 -13.83
N GLY A 28 1.35 8.94 -14.83
CA GLY A 28 1.45 9.33 -16.24
C GLY A 28 2.88 9.46 -16.77
N HIS A 29 3.91 9.48 -15.92
CA HIS A 29 5.32 9.48 -16.32
C HIS A 29 5.81 8.06 -16.58
N ASP A 30 6.35 7.85 -17.79
CA ASP A 30 6.98 6.58 -18.13
C ASP A 30 8.38 6.55 -17.52
N LEU A 31 8.69 5.47 -16.80
CA LEU A 31 9.92 5.29 -16.04
C LEU A 31 10.79 4.16 -16.58
N THR A 32 12.10 4.27 -16.32
CA THR A 32 13.08 3.20 -16.43
C THR A 32 13.65 2.89 -15.05
N LEU A 33 13.60 1.64 -14.63
CA LEU A 33 14.13 1.15 -13.37
C LEU A 33 15.24 0.13 -13.66
N HIS A 34 16.39 0.27 -13.01
CA HIS A 34 17.45 -0.75 -13.04
C HIS A 34 18.31 -0.64 -11.79
N ARG A 35 19.16 -1.64 -11.57
CA ARG A 35 20.20 -1.62 -10.54
C ARG A 35 21.56 -1.37 -11.21
N ASP A 36 22.32 -0.41 -10.71
CA ASP A 36 23.65 -0.12 -11.23
C ASP A 36 24.69 -1.19 -10.79
N ALA A 37 25.94 -1.04 -11.25
CA ALA A 37 27.01 -1.97 -10.90
C ALA A 37 27.35 -2.00 -9.40
N GLY A 38 27.04 -0.93 -8.66
CA GLY A 38 27.19 -0.85 -7.21
C GLY A 38 26.02 -1.45 -6.44
N GLY A 39 25.02 -1.98 -7.15
CA GLY A 39 23.84 -2.52 -6.52
C GLY A 39 22.85 -1.45 -6.09
N LYS A 40 22.91 -0.21 -6.55
CA LYS A 40 21.93 0.84 -6.22
C LYS A 40 20.80 0.86 -7.24
N VAL A 41 19.55 0.97 -6.77
CA VAL A 41 18.41 1.19 -7.68
C VAL A 41 18.42 2.60 -8.24
N ILE A 42 18.29 2.69 -9.57
CA ILE A 42 18.21 3.92 -10.34
C ILE A 42 16.85 3.95 -11.05
N VAL A 43 16.12 5.05 -10.86
CA VAL A 43 14.83 5.33 -11.50
C VAL A 43 14.98 6.63 -12.29
N THR A 44 14.64 6.61 -13.58
CA THR A 44 14.74 7.77 -14.48
C THR A 44 13.49 7.87 -15.35
N GLU A 45 13.18 9.06 -15.84
CA GLU A 45 12.13 9.23 -16.84
C GLU A 45 12.61 8.77 -18.23
N VAL A 46 11.76 8.05 -18.97
CA VAL A 46 12.11 7.50 -20.29
C VAL A 46 12.55 8.56 -21.28
N ALA A 47 11.84 9.68 -21.31
CA ALA A 47 12.09 10.81 -22.20
C ALA A 47 12.78 11.99 -21.48
N GLY A 48 13.35 11.74 -20.30
CA GLY A 48 14.05 12.75 -19.51
C GLY A 48 15.49 12.97 -19.95
N ASP A 49 16.18 13.87 -19.26
CA ASP A 49 17.59 14.22 -19.46
C ASP A 49 18.58 13.22 -18.82
N GLY A 50 18.07 12.12 -18.27
CA GLY A 50 18.84 11.13 -17.53
C GLY A 50 18.98 11.42 -16.03
N THR A 51 18.36 12.50 -15.52
CA THR A 51 18.30 12.77 -14.09
C THR A 51 17.52 11.66 -13.37
N ALA A 52 18.12 11.10 -12.33
CA ALA A 52 17.49 10.07 -11.52
C ALA A 52 16.51 10.69 -10.52
N PHE A 53 15.34 10.08 -10.39
CA PHE A 53 14.40 10.38 -9.31
C PHE A 53 14.96 9.88 -7.97
N PRO A 54 14.58 10.51 -6.83
CA PRO A 54 14.95 10.02 -5.52
C PRO A 54 14.41 8.62 -5.27
N VAL A 55 15.23 7.75 -4.67
CA VAL A 55 14.88 6.35 -4.39
C VAL A 55 15.08 6.02 -2.92
N ARG A 56 14.15 5.23 -2.36
CA ARG A 56 14.27 4.57 -1.07
C ARG A 56 14.02 3.07 -1.23
N GLU A 57 14.87 2.24 -0.62
CA GLU A 57 14.63 0.82 -0.46
C GLU A 57 14.22 0.57 1.01
N ARG A 58 12.95 0.27 1.27
CA ARG A 58 12.41 0.03 2.62
C ARG A 58 11.28 -1.00 2.55
N TYR A 59 11.22 -1.87 3.57
CA TYR A 59 10.26 -2.99 3.65
C TYR A 59 10.31 -3.94 2.44
N ASP A 60 11.52 -4.18 1.93
CA ASP A 60 11.79 -5.00 0.73
C ASP A 60 11.15 -4.45 -0.56
N CYS A 61 10.67 -3.20 -0.51
CA CYS A 61 10.07 -2.45 -1.62
C CYS A 61 10.98 -1.30 -2.05
N VAL A 62 10.84 -0.93 -3.32
CA VAL A 62 11.46 0.29 -3.89
C VAL A 62 10.40 1.37 -3.95
N TRP A 63 10.77 2.54 -3.46
CA TRP A 63 9.95 3.72 -3.45
C TRP A 63 10.63 4.83 -4.25
N THR A 64 9.84 5.59 -5.01
CA THR A 64 10.31 6.78 -5.73
C THR A 64 9.33 7.93 -5.53
N THR A 65 9.76 9.13 -5.88
CA THR A 65 8.92 10.33 -5.91
C THR A 65 9.19 11.10 -7.20
N LEU A 66 8.19 11.83 -7.70
CA LEU A 66 8.32 12.72 -8.85
C LEU A 66 8.50 14.20 -8.43
N GLY A 67 8.55 14.45 -7.13
CA GLY A 67 8.62 15.78 -6.54
C GLY A 67 9.57 15.83 -5.35
N ALA A 68 9.22 16.65 -4.36
CA ALA A 68 10.00 16.90 -3.16
C ALA A 68 9.17 16.55 -1.92
N PRO A 69 9.10 15.27 -1.50
CA PRO A 69 8.30 14.85 -0.37
C PRO A 69 8.82 15.44 0.94
N GLU A 70 7.90 15.98 1.74
CA GLU A 70 8.23 16.59 3.05
C GLU A 70 8.54 15.54 4.14
N ARG A 71 8.06 14.31 3.94
CA ARG A 71 8.20 13.18 4.86
C ARG A 71 8.89 12.01 4.16
N ASP A 72 9.48 11.10 4.94
CA ASP A 72 10.04 9.85 4.39
C ASP A 72 8.92 8.86 4.02
N VAL A 73 9.30 7.70 3.48
CA VAL A 73 8.38 6.56 3.28
C VAL A 73 7.66 6.24 4.59
N VAL A 74 6.36 5.93 4.48
CA VAL A 74 5.47 5.62 5.61
C VAL A 74 6.12 4.71 6.65
N ASP A 75 5.88 5.01 7.92
CA ASP A 75 6.42 4.21 9.01
C ASP A 75 5.51 3.03 9.34
N ILE A 76 6.09 1.83 9.34
CA ILE A 76 5.47 0.54 9.60
C ILE A 76 6.36 -0.14 10.66
N PRO A 77 6.19 0.19 11.95
CA PRO A 77 7.04 -0.34 13.01
C PRO A 77 7.13 -1.87 13.01
N GLU A 78 6.02 -2.55 12.71
CA GLU A 78 5.95 -4.01 12.60
C GLU A 78 6.87 -4.55 11.49
N GLY A 79 7.17 -3.75 10.47
CA GLY A 79 8.10 -4.11 9.39
C GLY A 79 9.58 -4.11 9.82
N GLU A 80 9.90 -3.50 10.96
CA GLU A 80 11.24 -3.43 11.55
C GLU A 80 11.44 -4.46 12.69
N GLU A 81 10.38 -5.18 13.09
CA GLU A 81 10.43 -6.22 14.11
C GLU A 81 11.18 -7.46 13.60
N SER A 82 12.29 -7.82 14.26
CA SER A 82 13.22 -8.87 13.79
C SER A 82 12.64 -10.29 13.82
N ASP A 83 11.60 -10.52 14.60
CA ASP A 83 10.89 -11.80 14.73
C ASP A 83 9.74 -11.94 13.72
N ARG A 84 9.51 -10.94 12.88
CA ARG A 84 8.51 -11.01 11.80
C ARG A 84 9.12 -11.38 10.47
N ARG A 85 8.35 -12.16 9.71
CA ARG A 85 8.63 -12.45 8.31
C ARG A 85 7.84 -11.50 7.42
N LYS A 86 8.56 -10.74 6.60
CA LYS A 86 7.97 -9.99 5.47
C LYS A 86 7.70 -10.93 4.31
N VAL A 87 6.49 -10.86 3.75
CA VAL A 87 6.10 -11.62 2.55
C VAL A 87 5.49 -10.64 1.55
N LEU A 88 6.18 -10.42 0.43
CA LEU A 88 5.66 -9.59 -0.65
C LEU A 88 4.64 -10.39 -1.46
N CYS A 89 3.39 -9.94 -1.48
CA CYS A 89 2.28 -10.60 -2.17
C CYS A 89 2.23 -10.33 -3.69
N GLY A 90 3.29 -9.72 -4.25
CA GLY A 90 3.37 -9.37 -5.66
C GLY A 90 2.62 -8.09 -6.03
N THR A 91 2.50 -7.84 -7.33
CA THR A 91 1.84 -6.66 -7.89
C THR A 91 0.75 -7.10 -8.85
N VAL A 92 -0.44 -6.50 -8.73
CA VAL A 92 -1.59 -6.77 -9.59
C VAL A 92 -1.97 -5.49 -10.31
N ALA A 93 -1.95 -5.50 -11.64
CA ALA A 93 -2.43 -4.38 -12.44
C ALA A 93 -3.97 -4.42 -12.50
N VAL A 94 -4.60 -3.31 -12.14
CA VAL A 94 -6.06 -3.17 -12.17
C VAL A 94 -6.41 -1.97 -13.04
N ASN A 95 -7.35 -2.14 -13.96
CA ASN A 95 -7.82 -1.06 -14.83
C ASN A 95 -8.86 -0.18 -14.11
N ALA A 96 -8.41 0.53 -13.09
CA ALA A 96 -9.21 1.47 -12.32
C ALA A 96 -8.33 2.64 -11.86
N SER A 97 -8.96 3.74 -11.45
CA SER A 97 -8.24 4.82 -10.78
C SER A 97 -7.59 4.30 -9.50
N GLY A 98 -6.34 4.68 -9.24
CA GLY A 98 -5.65 4.30 -7.99
C GLY A 98 -6.44 4.72 -6.74
N LEU A 99 -7.11 5.87 -6.78
CA LEU A 99 -7.96 6.33 -5.67
C LEU A 99 -9.21 5.47 -5.46
N ARG A 100 -9.73 4.82 -6.52
CA ARG A 100 -10.83 3.85 -6.39
C ARG A 100 -10.36 2.53 -5.77
N ILE A 101 -9.10 2.13 -6.00
CA ILE A 101 -8.50 0.98 -5.33
C ILE A 101 -8.38 1.25 -3.82
N ILE A 102 -7.97 2.46 -3.46
CA ILE A 102 -7.86 2.89 -2.06
C ILE A 102 -9.23 2.94 -1.39
N GLU A 103 -10.24 3.52 -2.04
CA GLU A 103 -11.63 3.51 -1.54
C GLU A 103 -12.13 2.08 -1.32
N ASN A 104 -11.93 1.18 -2.29
CA ASN A 104 -12.32 -0.22 -2.16
C ASN A 104 -11.60 -0.93 -1.00
N PHE A 105 -10.32 -0.64 -0.78
CA PHE A 105 -9.57 -1.24 0.33
C PHE A 105 -10.09 -0.80 1.71
N LEU A 106 -10.59 0.45 1.80
CA LEU A 106 -11.07 1.05 3.05
C LEU A 106 -12.55 0.74 3.34
N ASP A 107 -13.31 0.25 2.36
CA ASP A 107 -14.72 -0.07 2.52
C ASP A 107 -14.91 -1.45 3.15
N MET A 108 -15.53 -1.53 4.33
CA MET A 108 -15.90 -2.81 4.96
C MET A 108 -17.27 -3.31 4.49
N ALA A 109 -18.12 -2.43 3.94
CA ALA A 109 -19.50 -2.77 3.62
C ALA A 109 -19.61 -3.78 2.46
N HIS A 110 -18.59 -3.91 1.61
CA HIS A 110 -18.59 -4.91 0.53
C HIS A 110 -18.22 -6.32 0.98
N PHE A 111 -17.69 -6.50 2.19
CA PHE A 111 -17.19 -7.80 2.69
C PHE A 111 -18.19 -8.95 2.51
N PRO A 112 -19.45 -8.85 2.97
CA PRO A 112 -20.39 -9.97 2.87
C PRO A 112 -20.87 -10.25 1.45
N PHE A 113 -20.71 -9.30 0.52
CA PHE A 113 -21.27 -9.38 -0.83
C PHE A 113 -20.24 -9.79 -1.90
N VAL A 114 -19.00 -9.30 -1.78
CA VAL A 114 -17.93 -9.58 -2.76
C VAL A 114 -16.99 -10.67 -2.24
N HIS A 115 -16.83 -10.76 -0.91
CA HIS A 115 -15.96 -11.74 -0.24
C HIS A 115 -16.78 -12.71 0.62
N THR A 116 -17.94 -13.11 0.10
CA THR A 116 -18.88 -14.02 0.76
C THR A 116 -18.18 -15.29 1.24
N ASP A 117 -18.50 -15.71 2.47
CA ASP A 117 -17.97 -16.88 3.16
C ASP A 117 -16.46 -16.83 3.48
N ILE A 118 -15.82 -15.68 3.24
CA ILE A 118 -14.42 -15.43 3.60
C ILE A 118 -14.35 -14.28 4.61
N LEU A 119 -14.59 -13.05 4.14
CA LEU A 119 -14.44 -11.84 4.97
C LEU A 119 -15.76 -11.36 5.59
N GLY A 120 -16.89 -11.88 5.12
CA GLY A 120 -18.23 -11.63 5.64
C GLY A 120 -19.24 -12.58 5.02
N SER A 121 -20.46 -12.64 5.55
CA SER A 121 -21.53 -13.48 5.00
C SER A 121 -22.90 -12.97 5.46
N GLU A 122 -23.93 -13.09 4.61
CA GLU A 122 -25.31 -12.89 5.05
C GLU A 122 -25.71 -13.92 6.14
N PRO A 123 -26.53 -13.55 7.13
CA PRO A 123 -27.18 -12.24 7.33
C PRO A 123 -26.32 -11.21 8.11
N HIS A 124 -25.04 -11.51 8.40
CA HIS A 124 -24.13 -10.64 9.16
C HIS A 124 -23.49 -9.59 8.25
N THR A 125 -24.26 -8.54 7.92
CA THR A 125 -23.85 -7.50 6.96
C THR A 125 -23.56 -6.14 7.58
N GLU A 126 -23.80 -5.99 8.88
CA GLU A 126 -23.68 -4.69 9.56
C GLU A 126 -22.21 -4.28 9.74
N VAL A 127 -21.88 -3.08 9.23
CA VAL A 127 -20.64 -2.38 9.61
C VAL A 127 -20.89 -1.72 10.95
N LEU A 128 -20.27 -2.25 12.01
CA LEU A 128 -20.39 -1.69 13.36
C LEU A 128 -19.77 -0.29 13.42
N HIS A 129 -20.20 0.50 14.40
CA HIS A 129 -19.60 1.81 14.64
C HIS A 129 -18.10 1.68 14.93
N TYR A 130 -17.30 2.50 14.26
CA TYR A 130 -15.86 2.62 14.44
C TYR A 130 -15.46 4.09 14.53
N THR A 131 -14.25 4.35 15.00
CA THR A 131 -13.75 5.71 15.23
C THR A 131 -12.82 6.11 14.09
N THR A 132 -12.98 7.32 13.56
CA THR A 132 -12.03 7.91 12.62
C THR A 132 -11.38 9.15 13.23
N GLU A 133 -10.08 9.30 13.01
CA GLU A 133 -9.32 10.42 13.54
C GLU A 133 -8.24 10.87 12.57
N ILE A 134 -7.96 12.18 12.56
CA ILE A 134 -6.83 12.77 11.85
C ILE A 134 -5.73 12.98 12.89
N ARG A 135 -4.65 12.20 12.79
CA ARG A 135 -3.50 12.27 13.69
C ARG A 135 -2.45 13.21 13.13
N ARG A 136 -2.37 14.43 13.66
CA ARG A 136 -1.51 15.51 13.14
C ARG A 136 -0.02 15.33 13.45
N ASP A 137 0.30 14.58 14.48
CA ASP A 137 1.67 14.25 14.90
C ASP A 137 2.38 13.34 13.90
N VAL A 138 1.63 12.42 13.27
CA VAL A 138 2.12 11.55 12.19
C VAL A 138 1.62 11.96 10.81
N ASP A 139 0.66 12.89 10.74
CA ASP A 139 -0.03 13.36 9.54
C ASP A 139 -0.64 12.20 8.72
N GLU A 140 -1.48 11.43 9.41
CA GLU A 140 -2.23 10.27 8.88
C GLU A 140 -3.71 10.32 9.29
N VAL A 141 -4.57 9.62 8.55
CA VAL A 141 -5.95 9.34 8.96
C VAL A 141 -6.05 7.90 9.45
N TRP A 142 -6.60 7.69 10.64
CA TRP A 142 -6.73 6.37 11.26
C TRP A 142 -8.21 6.03 11.40
N ALA A 143 -8.56 4.77 11.12
CA ALA A 143 -9.82 4.17 11.52
C ALA A 143 -9.53 3.06 12.53
N THR A 144 -10.03 3.21 13.76
CA THR A 144 -9.79 2.31 14.88
C THR A 144 -11.11 1.74 15.39
N ASN A 145 -11.03 0.65 16.16
CA ASN A 145 -12.20 -0.09 16.63
C ASN A 145 -13.09 -0.61 15.49
N CYS A 146 -12.52 -0.81 14.29
CA CYS A 146 -13.21 -1.43 13.19
C CYS A 146 -13.44 -2.90 13.53
N GLN A 147 -14.69 -3.34 13.51
CA GLN A 147 -15.08 -4.71 13.84
C GLN A 147 -16.00 -5.26 12.76
N PHE A 148 -15.72 -6.48 12.30
CA PHE A 148 -16.56 -7.15 11.32
C PHE A 148 -16.64 -8.65 11.61
N PHE A 149 -17.85 -9.22 11.50
CA PHE A 149 -18.02 -10.66 11.65
C PHE A 149 -17.47 -11.38 10.43
N GLN A 150 -16.58 -12.34 10.66
CA GLN A 150 -15.98 -13.13 9.58
C GLN A 150 -16.27 -14.60 9.78
N PRO A 151 -16.90 -15.28 8.82
CA PRO A 151 -17.13 -16.72 8.90
C PRO A 151 -15.80 -17.50 8.86
N LYS A 152 -14.77 -16.94 8.22
CA LYS A 152 -13.46 -17.57 8.08
C LYS A 152 -12.31 -16.56 8.21
N ALA A 153 -12.07 -16.08 9.43
CA ALA A 153 -10.99 -15.13 9.73
C ALA A 153 -9.57 -15.70 9.51
N ALA A 154 -9.41 -17.02 9.55
CA ALA A 154 -8.17 -17.70 9.24
C ALA A 154 -8.46 -19.05 8.57
N VAL A 155 -7.49 -19.60 7.84
CA VAL A 155 -7.62 -20.92 7.21
C VAL A 155 -7.95 -22.01 8.24
N SER A 156 -7.47 -21.84 9.47
CA SER A 156 -7.69 -22.76 10.60
C SER A 156 -8.95 -22.48 11.44
N ALA A 157 -9.77 -21.48 11.09
CA ALA A 157 -10.96 -21.14 11.86
C ALA A 157 -12.06 -22.21 11.70
N GLU A 158 -12.57 -22.72 12.81
CA GLU A 158 -13.66 -23.73 12.83
C GLU A 158 -15.07 -23.09 12.87
N GLY A 159 -15.15 -21.78 13.08
CA GLY A 159 -16.39 -21.01 13.12
C GLY A 159 -16.15 -19.51 12.99
N GLY A 160 -17.24 -18.75 12.84
CA GLY A 160 -17.16 -17.31 12.65
C GLY A 160 -16.74 -16.57 13.91
N ILE A 161 -15.92 -15.54 13.75
CA ILE A 161 -15.43 -14.69 14.83
C ILE A 161 -15.59 -13.20 14.50
N MET A 162 -15.62 -12.36 15.53
CA MET A 162 -15.52 -10.92 15.34
C MET A 162 -14.06 -10.54 15.17
N THR A 163 -13.69 -10.08 13.97
CA THR A 163 -12.33 -9.64 13.66
C THR A 163 -12.19 -8.14 13.90
N GLN A 164 -11.06 -7.72 14.47
CA GLN A 164 -10.72 -6.32 14.67
C GLN A 164 -9.74 -5.85 13.60
N TYR A 165 -9.94 -4.62 13.12
CA TYR A 165 -9.10 -3.95 12.14
C TYR A 165 -8.66 -2.58 12.63
N MET A 166 -7.52 -2.14 12.12
CA MET A 166 -7.06 -0.76 12.23
C MET A 166 -6.55 -0.31 10.86
N TYR A 167 -7.24 0.65 10.24
CA TYR A 167 -6.80 1.20 8.96
C TYR A 167 -5.99 2.47 9.20
N ARG A 168 -4.89 2.63 8.45
CA ARG A 168 -4.12 3.87 8.39
C ARG A 168 -4.05 4.35 6.94
N VAL A 169 -4.26 5.63 6.72
CA VAL A 169 -4.08 6.31 5.43
C VAL A 169 -2.93 7.30 5.60
N SER A 170 -1.78 6.98 5.02
CA SER A 170 -0.56 7.80 5.15
C SER A 170 -0.44 8.84 4.04
N THR A 171 -0.90 8.49 2.84
CA THR A 171 -1.06 9.36 1.67
C THR A 171 -2.28 8.88 0.87
N PRO A 172 -2.77 9.66 -0.11
CA PRO A 172 -3.91 9.22 -0.94
C PRO A 172 -3.72 7.89 -1.69
N PHE A 173 -2.50 7.37 -1.80
CA PHE A 173 -2.17 6.12 -2.51
C PHE A 173 -1.52 5.05 -1.62
N VAL A 174 -1.41 5.28 -0.31
CA VAL A 174 -0.74 4.34 0.62
C VAL A 174 -1.60 4.15 1.87
N THR A 175 -2.23 2.98 1.94
CA THR A 175 -3.02 2.51 3.08
C THR A 175 -2.38 1.30 3.74
N LEU A 176 -2.60 1.17 5.04
CA LEU A 176 -2.14 0.06 5.88
C LEU A 176 -3.34 -0.53 6.64
N LEU A 177 -3.24 -1.82 6.96
CA LEU A 177 -4.21 -2.60 7.74
C LEU A 177 -3.49 -3.42 8.80
#